data_AF-A0A522CK64-F1
#
_entry.id   AF-A0A522CK64-F1
#
_cell.length_a   1.000
_cell.length_b   1.000
_cell.length_c   1.000
_cell.angle_alpha   90.00
_cell.angle_beta   90.00
_cell.angle_gamma   90.00
#
_symmetry.space_group_name_H-M   'P 1'
#
loop_
_entity.id
_entity.type
_entity.pdbx_description
1 polymer ?
#
loop_
_entity_poly.entity_id
_entity_poly.type
_entity_poly.pdbx_seq_one_letter_code
_entity_poly.pdbx_strand_id
1 'polypeptide(L)'
;MGDGRLRLTSGPLNAHADIQARERAGQSLARQANDIARDLTRADPKVYWLDLVVTAAVTWLAFAIAATAAQPGWTVVAGLVAILGLYRGISFIHELTHLKRDDVPGFHFAWNVLIGVPWLTPSLLYEGVHILHHAKDRYGTARDPEYHPLARRPLHELAVFLGIALLAPVGTLLRFGVLAPLGFLIPAVRRFTIAKASGMVINTHFSRDDFDRANRAPWLAQEIAAWLWCWTLVGLTISGVAPLRVFLTAAVIFSLMTFLNQVRTAVAHRWDNDGEVMAPLDQFLDSVNVPPPALLPFLWAPVGLRYHALHHLMPRLPYHNLGTAHRRLVEALPADHDYRRAEERELIPALGKLVKRMRRASRP
;
A
#
# COMPACT_ATOMS: atom_id res chain seq x y z
N MET A 1 20.22 47.60 -40.84
CA MET A 1 20.68 46.54 -39.90
C MET A 1 19.49 46.18 -39.04
N GLY A 2 18.87 45.04 -39.30
CA GLY A 2 17.62 44.61 -38.69
C GLY A 2 17.85 43.99 -37.31
N ASP A 3 17.02 44.38 -36.35
CA ASP A 3 16.84 43.70 -35.08
C ASP A 3 15.53 42.91 -35.15
N GLY A 4 15.65 41.59 -35.12
CA GLY A 4 14.55 40.64 -35.29
C GLY A 4 14.61 39.56 -34.23
N ARG A 5 14.34 39.92 -32.96
CA ARG A 5 14.11 38.95 -31.88
C ARG A 5 12.69 38.41 -31.95
N LEU A 6 12.52 37.28 -32.64
CA LEU A 6 11.35 36.41 -32.48
C LEU A 6 11.41 35.75 -31.09
N ARG A 7 10.60 36.26 -30.15
CA ARG A 7 10.28 35.54 -28.91
C ARG A 7 9.30 34.42 -29.25
N LEU A 8 9.77 33.18 -29.17
CA LEU A 8 8.90 32.00 -29.13
C LEU A 8 8.17 31.98 -27.78
N THR A 9 6.90 32.36 -27.78
CA THR A 9 6.01 32.18 -26.64
C THR A 9 5.55 30.72 -26.58
N SER A 10 6.22 29.90 -25.76
CA SER A 10 5.70 28.59 -25.36
C SER A 10 4.59 28.80 -24.32
N GLY A 11 3.37 29.08 -24.80
CA GLY A 11 2.17 29.25 -23.98
C GLY A 11 1.37 27.95 -23.79
N PRO A 12 0.53 27.86 -22.75
CA PRO A 12 -0.29 26.68 -22.41
C PRO A 12 -1.29 26.22 -23.50
N LEU A 13 -1.55 27.05 -24.52
CA LEU A 13 -2.42 26.70 -25.64
C LEU A 13 -1.88 25.55 -26.53
N ASN A 14 -0.57 25.32 -26.56
CA ASN A 14 0.02 24.26 -27.39
C ASN A 14 -0.09 22.85 -26.78
N ALA A 15 -0.27 22.74 -25.46
CA ALA A 15 -0.33 21.43 -24.80
C ALA A 15 -1.64 20.68 -25.10
N HIS A 16 -2.78 21.38 -25.10
CA HIS A 16 -4.08 20.76 -25.40
C HIS A 16 -4.20 20.30 -26.86
N ALA A 17 -3.65 21.06 -27.81
CA ALA A 17 -3.63 20.66 -29.23
C ALA A 17 -2.74 19.43 -29.48
N ASP A 18 -1.60 19.33 -28.79
CA ASP A 18 -0.70 18.17 -28.84
C ASP A 18 -1.38 16.92 -28.23
N ILE A 19 -2.07 17.06 -27.09
CA ILE A 19 -2.80 15.95 -26.44
C ILE A 19 -3.93 15.41 -27.34
N GLN A 20 -4.74 16.28 -27.94
CA GLN A 20 -5.78 15.86 -28.89
C GLN A 20 -5.22 15.22 -30.16
N ALA A 21 -4.01 15.59 -30.59
CA ALA A 21 -3.31 14.93 -31.71
C ALA A 21 -2.79 13.54 -31.30
N ARG A 22 -2.34 13.38 -30.05
CA ARG A 22 -1.83 12.12 -29.51
C ARG A 22 -2.90 11.07 -29.27
N GLU A 23 -4.10 11.49 -28.86
CA GLU A 23 -5.29 10.62 -28.80
C GLU A 23 -5.64 10.09 -30.19
N ARG A 24 -5.66 10.97 -31.20
CA ARG A 24 -5.87 10.57 -32.60
C ARG A 24 -4.75 9.65 -33.13
N ALA A 25 -3.54 9.77 -32.60
CA ALA A 25 -2.39 8.95 -32.94
C ALA A 25 -2.27 7.64 -32.12
N GLY A 26 -3.24 7.31 -31.25
CA GLY A 26 -3.26 6.06 -30.50
C GLY A 26 -2.19 5.95 -29.40
N GLN A 27 -1.74 7.07 -28.82
CA GLN A 27 -0.79 7.02 -27.71
C GLN A 27 -1.41 6.44 -26.44
N SER A 28 -0.71 5.49 -25.79
CA SER A 28 -1.19 4.88 -24.55
C SER A 28 -1.31 5.91 -23.41
N LEU A 29 -2.29 5.70 -22.53
CA LEU A 29 -2.51 6.53 -21.34
C LEU A 29 -1.24 6.67 -20.48
N ALA A 30 -0.42 5.62 -20.38
CA ALA A 30 0.85 5.65 -19.65
C ALA A 30 1.87 6.63 -20.26
N ARG A 31 1.93 6.72 -21.59
CA ARG A 31 2.82 7.69 -22.27
C ARG A 31 2.33 9.11 -22.03
N GLN A 32 1.03 9.36 -22.20
CA GLN A 32 0.44 10.67 -21.94
C GLN A 32 0.72 11.13 -20.50
N ALA A 33 0.53 10.24 -19.52
CA ALA A 33 0.77 10.58 -18.12
C ALA A 33 2.25 10.86 -17.82
N ASN A 34 3.16 10.07 -18.39
CA ASN A 34 4.58 10.32 -18.28
C ASN A 34 4.96 11.70 -18.85
N ASP A 35 4.47 12.05 -20.04
CA ASP A 35 4.79 13.35 -20.65
C ASP A 35 4.28 14.54 -19.81
N ILE A 36 3.15 14.38 -19.11
CA ILE A 36 2.54 15.42 -18.27
C ILE A 36 3.24 15.56 -16.89
N ALA A 37 3.75 14.46 -16.32
CA ALA A 37 4.16 14.41 -14.91
C ALA A 37 5.57 13.86 -14.65
N ARG A 38 6.39 13.60 -15.67
CA ARG A 38 7.76 13.05 -15.48
C ARG A 38 8.66 13.86 -14.57
N ASP A 39 8.49 15.18 -14.55
CA ASP A 39 9.26 16.11 -13.70
C ASP A 39 9.00 15.90 -12.20
N LEU A 40 7.91 15.22 -11.86
CA LEU A 40 7.49 14.95 -10.48
C LEU A 40 8.03 13.63 -9.92
N THR A 41 8.83 12.87 -10.68
CA THR A 41 9.29 11.52 -10.29
C THR A 41 10.41 11.49 -9.25
N ARG A 42 10.96 12.65 -8.88
CA ARG A 42 12.00 12.74 -7.85
C ARG A 42 11.38 12.86 -6.46
N ALA A 43 11.73 11.94 -5.55
CA ALA A 43 11.33 12.06 -4.16
C ALA A 43 12.09 13.19 -3.44
N ASP A 44 11.40 13.94 -2.57
CA ASP A 44 12.02 14.90 -1.65
C ASP A 44 12.33 14.23 -0.30
N PRO A 45 13.62 14.04 0.06
CA PRO A 45 14.00 13.44 1.33
C PRO A 45 13.41 14.13 2.56
N LYS A 46 13.25 15.45 2.53
CA LYS A 46 12.76 16.21 3.69
C LYS A 46 11.33 15.85 4.00
N VAL A 47 10.49 15.71 2.97
CA VAL A 47 9.08 15.32 3.10
C VAL A 47 8.98 13.91 3.67
N TYR A 48 9.76 12.96 3.14
CA TYR A 48 9.75 11.58 3.62
C TYR A 48 10.20 11.47 5.09
N TRP A 49 11.35 12.06 5.43
CA TRP A 49 11.87 12.00 6.80
C TRP A 49 10.98 12.70 7.81
N LEU A 50 10.48 13.90 7.50
CA LEU A 50 9.56 14.62 8.40
C LEU A 50 8.29 13.80 8.63
N ASP A 51 7.68 13.27 7.57
CA ASP A 51 6.44 12.51 7.69
C ASP A 51 6.64 11.21 8.46
N LEU A 52 7.75 10.47 8.24
CA LEU A 52 8.07 9.28 9.03
C LEU A 52 8.30 9.60 10.51
N VAL A 53 9.10 10.62 10.83
CA VAL A 53 9.41 10.96 12.23
C VAL A 53 8.15 11.41 12.96
N VAL A 54 7.35 12.29 12.36
CA VAL A 54 6.09 12.76 12.94
C VAL A 54 5.10 11.60 13.08
N THR A 55 4.94 10.78 12.04
CA THR A 55 4.04 9.62 12.09
C THR A 55 4.46 8.63 13.17
N ALA A 56 5.74 8.30 13.27
CA ALA A 56 6.27 7.40 14.30
C ALA A 56 6.07 7.99 15.70
N ALA A 57 6.41 9.26 15.91
CA ALA A 57 6.25 9.92 17.20
C ALA A 57 4.78 9.93 17.67
N VAL A 58 3.85 10.32 16.79
CA VAL A 58 2.40 10.32 17.08
C VAL A 58 1.91 8.90 17.37
N THR A 59 2.32 7.92 16.56
CA THR A 59 1.91 6.52 16.72
C THR A 59 2.36 5.95 18.07
N TRP A 60 3.63 6.11 18.42
CA TRP A 60 4.19 5.57 19.65
C TRP A 60 3.67 6.30 20.89
N LEU A 61 3.50 7.63 20.83
CA LEU A 61 2.93 8.40 21.94
C LEU A 61 1.46 8.02 22.17
N ALA A 62 0.66 7.92 21.11
CA ALA A 62 -0.74 7.53 21.21
C ALA A 62 -0.88 6.09 21.70
N PHE A 63 -0.04 5.16 21.23
CA PHE A 63 0.01 3.80 21.75
C PHE A 63 0.36 3.76 23.24
N ALA A 64 1.39 4.50 23.66
CA ALA A 64 1.80 4.55 25.06
C ALA A 64 0.67 5.07 25.97
N ILE A 65 -0.04 6.13 25.54
CA ILE A 65 -1.21 6.65 26.26
C ILE A 65 -2.33 5.60 26.29
N ALA A 66 -2.67 4.97 25.17
CA ALA A 66 -3.72 3.95 25.11
C ALA A 66 -3.43 2.75 26.03
N ALA A 67 -2.17 2.33 26.08
CA ALA A 67 -1.73 1.19 26.87
C ALA A 67 -1.68 1.46 28.37
N THR A 68 -1.48 2.72 28.79
CA THR A 68 -1.19 3.08 30.20
C THR A 68 -2.25 3.95 30.87
N ALA A 69 -3.10 4.66 30.10
CA ALA A 69 -4.10 5.56 30.66
C ALA A 69 -5.06 4.84 31.62
N ALA A 70 -5.34 5.46 32.76
CA ALA A 70 -6.32 4.97 33.73
C ALA A 70 -7.76 5.30 33.32
N GLN A 71 -7.96 6.45 32.67
CA GLN A 71 -9.28 6.92 32.26
C GLN A 71 -9.68 6.32 30.90
N PRO A 72 -10.86 5.68 30.77
CA PRO A 72 -11.30 5.06 29.53
C PRO A 72 -11.36 6.01 28.32
N GLY A 73 -11.73 7.28 28.55
CA GLY A 73 -11.80 8.28 27.47
C GLY A 73 -10.46 8.50 26.77
N TRP A 74 -9.38 8.67 27.53
CA TRP A 74 -8.03 8.81 26.98
C TRP A 74 -7.56 7.53 26.28
N THR A 75 -7.89 6.36 26.83
CA THR A 75 -7.59 5.07 26.19
C THR A 75 -8.21 4.97 24.79
N VAL A 76 -9.49 5.32 24.66
CA VAL A 76 -10.21 5.24 23.38
C VAL A 76 -9.67 6.25 22.38
N VAL A 77 -9.54 7.53 22.77
CA VAL A 77 -9.07 8.59 21.86
C VAL A 77 -7.64 8.29 21.39
N ALA A 78 -6.74 7.96 22.32
CA ALA A 78 -5.36 7.62 21.96
C ALA A 78 -5.28 6.33 21.14
N GLY A 79 -6.14 5.34 21.41
CA GLY A 79 -6.25 4.13 20.60
C GLY A 79 -6.63 4.43 19.14
N LEU A 80 -7.60 5.31 18.90
CA LEU A 80 -7.99 5.74 17.55
C LEU A 80 -6.86 6.48 16.83
N VAL A 81 -6.16 7.38 17.52
CA VAL A 81 -4.99 8.09 16.97
C VAL A 81 -3.86 7.09 16.66
N ALA A 82 -3.62 6.10 17.51
CA ALA A 82 -2.63 5.06 17.29
C ALA A 82 -2.99 4.17 16.08
N ILE A 83 -4.27 3.82 15.89
CA ILE A 83 -4.74 3.06 14.72
C ILE A 83 -4.45 3.83 13.43
N LEU A 84 -4.82 5.11 13.37
CA LEU A 84 -4.62 5.94 12.17
C LEU A 84 -3.14 6.26 11.92
N GLY A 85 -2.40 6.55 12.99
CA GLY A 85 -0.95 6.77 12.95
C GLY A 85 -0.20 5.53 12.47
N LEU A 86 -0.51 4.37 13.05
CA LEU A 86 0.07 3.10 12.64
C LEU A 86 -0.33 2.75 11.21
N TYR A 87 -1.57 3.01 10.82
CA TYR A 87 -2.02 2.76 9.45
C TYR A 87 -1.20 3.56 8.45
N ARG A 88 -1.03 4.86 8.69
CA ARG A 88 -0.15 5.72 7.89
C ARG A 88 1.29 5.23 7.91
N GLY A 89 1.81 4.90 9.08
CA GLY A 89 3.17 4.41 9.29
C GLY A 89 3.46 3.15 8.48
N ILE A 90 2.59 2.14 8.58
CA ILE A 90 2.74 0.89 7.83
C ILE A 90 2.51 1.12 6.33
N SER A 91 1.58 1.99 5.94
CA SER A 91 1.28 2.29 4.52
C SER A 91 2.50 2.77 3.73
N PHE A 92 3.50 3.38 4.38
CA PHE A 92 4.79 3.70 3.74
C PHE A 92 5.48 2.48 3.12
N ILE A 93 5.21 1.26 3.57
CA ILE A 93 5.77 0.05 2.96
C ILE A 93 5.46 -0.03 1.46
N HIS A 94 4.32 0.52 1.05
CA HIS A 94 3.92 0.65 -0.35
C HIS A 94 4.79 1.63 -1.14
N GLU A 95 5.25 2.70 -0.50
CA GLU A 95 6.25 3.59 -1.09
C GLU A 95 7.63 2.96 -1.11
N LEU A 96 8.05 2.33 -0.01
CA LEU A 96 9.38 1.72 0.14
C LEU A 96 9.70 0.73 -0.99
N THR A 97 8.70 -0.03 -1.45
CA THR A 97 8.90 -1.07 -2.49
C THR A 97 9.20 -0.47 -3.87
N HIS A 98 8.77 0.77 -4.14
CA HIS A 98 8.99 1.48 -5.40
C HIS A 98 10.07 2.56 -5.33
N LEU A 99 10.34 3.07 -4.12
CA LEU A 99 11.30 4.14 -3.87
C LEU A 99 12.73 3.67 -4.17
N LYS A 100 13.47 4.44 -4.97
CA LYS A 100 14.89 4.19 -5.16
C LYS A 100 15.62 4.55 -3.87
N ARG A 101 16.51 3.65 -3.42
CA ARG A 101 17.20 3.81 -2.12
C ARG A 101 18.05 5.08 -2.06
N ASP A 102 18.63 5.50 -3.18
CA ASP A 102 19.48 6.70 -3.25
C ASP A 102 18.68 8.01 -3.28
N ASP A 103 17.38 7.96 -3.61
CA ASP A 103 16.53 9.15 -3.63
C ASP A 103 16.24 9.63 -2.20
N VAL A 104 16.15 8.73 -1.22
CA VAL A 104 16.01 9.07 0.21
C VAL A 104 16.91 8.17 1.06
N PRO A 105 18.21 8.49 1.16
CA PRO A 105 19.18 7.67 1.88
C PRO A 105 18.79 7.44 3.34
N GLY A 106 18.97 6.20 3.82
CA GLY A 106 18.71 5.79 5.21
C GLY A 106 17.23 5.61 5.59
N PHE A 107 16.29 6.13 4.80
CA PHE A 107 14.87 6.10 5.11
C PHE A 107 14.32 4.68 5.27
N HIS A 108 14.71 3.77 4.38
CA HIS A 108 14.29 2.38 4.40
C HIS A 108 14.67 1.67 5.71
N PHE A 109 15.91 1.88 6.17
CA PHE A 109 16.40 1.33 7.43
C PHE A 109 15.64 1.93 8.62
N ALA A 110 15.54 3.26 8.68
CA ALA A 110 14.84 3.94 9.77
C ALA A 110 13.37 3.56 9.85
N TRP A 111 12.68 3.41 8.71
CA TRP A 111 11.30 2.94 8.67
C TRP A 111 11.14 1.55 9.27
N ASN A 112 12.04 0.62 8.94
CA ASN A 112 12.02 -0.71 9.54
C ASN A 112 12.30 -0.67 11.05
N VAL A 113 13.19 0.20 11.52
CA VAL A 113 13.48 0.35 12.96
C VAL A 113 12.33 1.00 13.72
N LEU A 114 11.69 2.02 13.15
CA LEU A 114 10.66 2.82 13.85
C LEU A 114 9.27 2.21 13.76
N ILE A 115 8.94 1.54 12.65
CA ILE A 115 7.60 1.02 12.37
C ILE A 115 7.65 -0.48 12.03
N GLY A 116 8.39 -0.86 10.98
CA GLY A 116 8.30 -2.19 10.39
C GLY A 116 8.57 -3.33 11.39
N VAL A 117 9.78 -3.43 11.94
CA VAL A 117 10.16 -4.47 12.91
C VAL A 117 9.35 -4.39 14.20
N PRO A 118 9.19 -3.21 14.85
CA PRO A 118 8.43 -3.14 16.10
C PRO A 118 6.98 -3.63 16.01
N TRP A 119 6.33 -3.44 14.86
CA TRP A 119 4.98 -3.91 14.57
C TRP A 119 4.95 -5.21 13.75
N LEU A 120 6.08 -5.93 13.68
CA LEU A 120 6.22 -7.21 12.99
C LEU A 120 5.75 -7.18 11.52
N THR A 121 5.92 -6.04 10.87
CA THR A 121 5.65 -5.79 9.45
C THR A 121 6.87 -5.25 8.71
N PRO A 122 8.07 -5.86 8.84
CA PRO A 122 9.26 -5.36 8.16
C PRO A 122 9.09 -5.43 6.63
N SER A 123 9.84 -4.57 5.94
CA SER A 123 9.74 -4.35 4.49
C SER A 123 9.93 -5.62 3.65
N LEU A 124 10.63 -6.64 4.17
CA LEU A 124 10.81 -7.94 3.54
C LEU A 124 9.46 -8.58 3.13
N LEU A 125 8.38 -8.30 3.88
CA LEU A 125 7.05 -8.84 3.62
C LEU A 125 6.39 -8.25 2.36
N TYR A 126 6.95 -7.18 1.77
CA TYR A 126 6.33 -6.47 0.65
C TYR A 126 7.29 -6.22 -0.51
N GLU A 127 8.59 -6.05 -0.23
CA GLU A 127 9.62 -5.93 -1.26
C GLU A 127 9.66 -7.19 -2.13
N GLY A 128 9.59 -6.98 -3.45
CA GLY A 128 9.54 -8.07 -4.43
C GLY A 128 8.17 -8.76 -4.57
N VAL A 129 7.17 -8.39 -3.75
CA VAL A 129 5.80 -8.91 -3.85
C VAL A 129 4.95 -7.92 -4.65
N HIS A 130 4.78 -6.71 -4.14
CA HIS A 130 3.90 -5.72 -4.75
C HIS A 130 4.32 -5.34 -6.18
N ILE A 131 5.62 -5.37 -6.50
CA ILE A 131 6.09 -5.12 -7.88
C ILE A 131 5.50 -6.14 -8.88
N LEU A 132 5.22 -7.38 -8.43
CA LEU A 132 4.62 -8.41 -9.29
C LEU A 132 3.17 -8.09 -9.65
N HIS A 133 2.45 -7.37 -8.77
CA HIS A 133 1.10 -6.90 -9.04
C HIS A 133 1.09 -5.86 -10.18
N HIS A 134 2.13 -5.03 -10.30
CA HIS A 134 2.29 -4.09 -11.43
C HIS A 134 2.76 -4.75 -12.73
N ALA A 135 3.16 -6.03 -12.70
CA ALA A 135 3.71 -6.68 -13.88
C ALA A 135 2.60 -6.98 -14.90
N LYS A 136 2.79 -6.50 -16.13
CA LYS A 136 1.78 -6.54 -17.20
C LYS A 136 1.24 -7.94 -17.50
N ASP A 137 2.08 -8.96 -17.37
CA ASP A 137 1.75 -10.37 -17.63
C ASP A 137 1.22 -11.12 -16.39
N ARG A 138 1.18 -10.45 -15.23
CA ARG A 138 0.75 -11.05 -13.95
C ARG A 138 -0.48 -10.39 -13.37
N TYR A 139 -0.69 -9.09 -13.55
CA TYR A 139 -1.84 -8.37 -12.99
C TYR A 139 -3.14 -9.13 -13.26
N GLY A 140 -3.94 -9.38 -12.22
CA GLY A 140 -5.24 -10.03 -12.36
C GLY A 140 -5.19 -11.55 -12.57
N THR A 141 -4.02 -12.15 -12.73
CA THR A 141 -3.83 -13.59 -12.94
C THR A 141 -3.63 -14.34 -11.61
N ALA A 142 -3.62 -15.67 -11.65
CA ALA A 142 -3.25 -16.50 -10.49
C ALA A 142 -1.82 -16.26 -9.95
N ARG A 143 -0.95 -15.57 -10.73
CA ARG A 143 0.42 -15.21 -10.33
C ARG A 143 0.51 -13.84 -9.66
N ASP A 144 -0.60 -13.10 -9.60
CA ASP A 144 -0.67 -11.81 -8.92
C ASP A 144 -0.80 -12.03 -7.40
N PRO A 145 0.14 -11.54 -6.56
CA PRO A 145 0.01 -11.63 -5.12
C PRO A 145 -1.13 -10.78 -4.55
N GLU A 146 -1.55 -9.73 -5.23
CA GLU A 146 -2.51 -8.74 -4.73
C GLU A 146 -3.85 -8.76 -5.47
N TYR A 147 -4.09 -9.79 -6.29
CA TYR A 147 -5.38 -9.97 -6.95
C TYR A 147 -6.20 -11.12 -6.41
N HIS A 148 -7.47 -10.83 -6.10
CA HIS A 148 -8.48 -11.84 -5.86
C HIS A 148 -9.76 -11.39 -6.56
N PRO A 149 -10.43 -12.25 -7.36
CA PRO A 149 -11.58 -11.88 -8.20
C PRO A 149 -12.86 -11.67 -7.38
N LEU A 150 -12.79 -10.81 -6.38
CA LEU A 150 -13.78 -10.60 -5.32
C LEU A 150 -15.15 -10.21 -5.89
N ALA A 151 -15.21 -9.45 -6.99
CA ALA A 151 -16.48 -9.07 -7.62
C ALA A 151 -17.23 -10.25 -8.24
N ARG A 152 -16.55 -11.38 -8.47
CA ARG A 152 -17.14 -12.64 -8.96
C ARG A 152 -17.41 -13.67 -7.85
N ARG A 153 -17.14 -13.32 -6.60
CA ARG A 153 -17.34 -14.20 -5.44
C ARG A 153 -18.68 -13.91 -4.74
N PRO A 154 -19.25 -14.89 -4.04
CA PRO A 154 -20.41 -14.67 -3.18
C PRO A 154 -20.09 -13.66 -2.06
N LEU A 155 -21.12 -12.92 -1.61
CA LEU A 155 -20.96 -11.82 -0.65
C LEU A 155 -20.27 -12.21 0.67
N HIS A 156 -20.43 -13.45 1.14
CA HIS A 156 -19.78 -13.88 2.37
C HIS A 156 -18.25 -13.92 2.26
N GLU A 157 -17.69 -14.09 1.06
CA GLU A 157 -16.24 -14.02 0.84
C GLU A 157 -15.70 -12.61 1.08
N LEU A 158 -16.48 -11.55 0.85
CA LEU A 158 -16.09 -10.19 1.27
C LEU A 158 -15.97 -10.10 2.79
N ALA A 159 -16.89 -10.72 3.55
CA ALA A 159 -16.81 -10.74 5.01
C ALA A 159 -15.57 -11.53 5.49
N VAL A 160 -15.26 -12.67 4.87
CA VAL A 160 -14.03 -13.43 5.16
C VAL A 160 -12.78 -12.62 4.82
N PHE A 161 -12.75 -12.02 3.64
CA PHE A 161 -11.65 -11.15 3.16
C PHE A 161 -11.36 -10.01 4.14
N LEU A 162 -12.38 -9.35 4.67
CA LEU A 162 -12.23 -8.29 5.67
C LEU A 162 -11.85 -8.86 7.05
N GLY A 163 -12.53 -9.92 7.49
CA GLY A 163 -12.37 -10.49 8.83
C GLY A 163 -11.00 -11.11 9.08
N ILE A 164 -10.40 -11.75 8.07
CA ILE A 164 -9.08 -12.40 8.22
C ILE A 164 -7.98 -11.39 8.56
N ALA A 165 -8.12 -10.11 8.15
CA ALA A 165 -7.17 -9.07 8.47
C ALA A 165 -7.04 -8.82 9.99
N LEU A 166 -8.10 -9.08 10.78
CA LEU A 166 -8.05 -8.96 12.24
C LEU A 166 -7.06 -9.95 12.88
N LEU A 167 -6.71 -11.04 12.18
CA LEU A 167 -5.77 -12.06 12.64
C LEU A 167 -4.31 -11.73 12.32
N ALA A 168 -4.02 -10.59 11.70
CA ALA A 168 -2.65 -10.19 11.35
C ALA A 168 -1.65 -10.27 12.52
N PRO A 169 -1.95 -9.82 13.75
CA PRO A 169 -1.00 -9.94 14.87
C PRO A 169 -0.62 -11.40 15.16
N VAL A 170 -1.59 -12.31 15.08
CA VAL A 170 -1.37 -13.75 15.26
C VAL A 170 -0.49 -14.29 14.13
N GLY A 171 -0.82 -13.96 12.88
CA GLY A 171 -0.05 -14.38 11.71
C GLY A 171 1.42 -13.93 11.77
N THR A 172 1.67 -12.67 12.15
CA THR A 172 3.03 -12.15 12.30
C THR A 172 3.78 -12.78 13.46
N LEU A 173 3.13 -13.01 14.60
CA LEU A 173 3.74 -13.69 15.75
C LEU A 173 4.10 -15.14 15.40
N LEU A 174 3.22 -15.87 14.70
CA LEU A 174 3.51 -17.21 14.21
C LEU A 174 4.69 -17.20 13.24
N ARG A 175 4.71 -16.27 12.26
CA ARG A 175 5.83 -16.17 11.33
C ARG A 175 7.14 -15.92 12.06
N PHE A 176 7.23 -14.86 12.87
CA PHE A 176 8.52 -14.40 13.40
C PHE A 176 8.91 -15.09 14.69
N GLY A 177 7.95 -15.36 15.58
CA GLY A 177 8.22 -16.03 16.86
C GLY A 177 8.45 -17.54 16.71
N VAL A 178 7.83 -18.18 15.73
CA VAL A 178 7.85 -19.65 15.57
C VAL A 178 8.51 -20.07 14.26
N LEU A 179 8.01 -19.62 13.10
CA LEU A 179 8.50 -20.13 11.81
C LEU A 179 9.93 -19.67 11.50
N ALA A 180 10.30 -18.42 11.82
CA ALA A 180 11.65 -17.91 11.59
C ALA A 180 12.74 -18.70 12.33
N PRO A 181 12.69 -18.90 13.67
CA PRO A 181 13.69 -19.72 14.38
C PRO A 181 13.75 -21.16 13.86
N LEU A 182 12.59 -21.79 13.66
CA LEU A 182 12.53 -23.14 13.12
C LEU A 182 13.08 -23.21 11.69
N GLY A 183 12.88 -22.16 10.88
CA GLY A 183 13.43 -22.05 9.54
C GLY A 183 14.95 -21.91 9.51
N PHE A 184 15.59 -21.36 10.55
CA PHE A 184 17.05 -21.37 10.64
C PHE A 184 17.62 -22.77 10.92
N LEU A 185 16.81 -23.68 11.48
CA LEU A 185 17.22 -25.04 11.84
C LEU A 185 16.77 -26.10 10.81
N ILE A 186 15.59 -25.91 10.21
CA ILE A 186 14.92 -26.90 9.37
C ILE A 186 14.70 -26.33 7.96
N PRO A 187 15.44 -26.81 6.94
CA PRO A 187 15.35 -26.28 5.57
C PRO A 187 13.94 -26.31 4.96
N ALA A 188 13.15 -27.34 5.28
CA ALA A 188 11.76 -27.44 4.81
C ALA A 188 10.88 -26.31 5.37
N VAL A 189 11.03 -25.99 6.66
CA VAL A 189 10.33 -24.87 7.31
C VAL A 189 10.81 -23.55 6.72
N ARG A 190 12.11 -23.38 6.45
CA ARG A 190 12.64 -22.17 5.78
C ARG A 190 11.98 -21.94 4.43
N ARG A 191 11.94 -22.98 3.59
CA ARG A 191 11.30 -22.90 2.26
C ARG A 191 9.84 -22.52 2.38
N PHE A 192 9.09 -23.16 3.27
CA PHE A 192 7.69 -22.81 3.52
C PHE A 192 7.52 -21.37 4.01
N THR A 193 8.34 -20.94 4.98
CA THR A 193 8.27 -19.60 5.59
C THR A 193 8.50 -18.51 4.55
N ILE A 194 9.49 -18.67 3.69
CA ILE A 194 9.78 -17.73 2.61
C ILE A 194 8.63 -17.76 1.58
N ALA A 195 8.25 -18.94 1.11
CA ALA A 195 7.27 -19.13 0.05
C ALA A 195 5.87 -18.62 0.43
N LYS A 196 5.41 -18.93 1.65
CA LYS A 196 4.00 -18.81 2.06
C LYS A 196 3.74 -17.84 3.21
N ALA A 197 4.74 -17.54 4.03
CA ALA A 197 4.57 -16.68 5.20
C ALA A 197 5.34 -15.35 5.12
N SER A 198 6.05 -15.08 4.00
CA SER A 198 6.88 -13.87 3.85
C SER A 198 6.35 -12.89 2.80
N GLY A 199 5.03 -12.82 2.63
CA GLY A 199 4.36 -11.88 1.76
C GLY A 199 3.07 -11.34 2.40
N MET A 200 2.88 -10.02 2.39
CA MET A 200 1.54 -9.44 2.58
C MET A 200 0.81 -9.52 1.26
N VAL A 201 0.00 -10.57 1.13
CA VAL A 201 -0.68 -10.95 -0.11
C VAL A 201 -2.18 -11.07 0.11
N ILE A 202 -2.92 -10.90 -0.97
CA ILE A 202 -4.37 -11.13 -1.03
C ILE A 202 -4.62 -12.51 -1.63
N ASN A 203 -3.88 -12.87 -2.67
CA ASN A 203 -3.95 -14.17 -3.31
C ASN A 203 -3.29 -15.24 -2.43
N THR A 204 -4.09 -16.08 -1.79
CA THR A 204 -3.61 -17.17 -0.92
C THR A 204 -2.89 -18.28 -1.68
N HIS A 205 -3.09 -18.40 -2.99
CA HIS A 205 -2.37 -19.36 -3.84
C HIS A 205 -0.96 -18.87 -4.19
N PHE A 206 -0.70 -17.56 -4.09
CA PHE A 206 0.62 -17.00 -4.36
C PHE A 206 1.71 -17.70 -3.52
N SER A 207 2.88 -17.82 -4.13
CA SER A 207 4.06 -18.37 -3.51
C SER A 207 5.26 -17.57 -3.97
N ARG A 208 6.07 -17.09 -3.03
CA ARG A 208 7.35 -16.47 -3.39
C ARG A 208 8.27 -17.51 -4.01
N ASP A 209 8.96 -17.10 -5.06
CA ASP A 209 10.00 -17.85 -5.76
C ASP A 209 11.39 -17.20 -5.62
N ASP A 210 11.47 -16.00 -5.03
CA ASP A 210 12.70 -15.21 -4.88
C ASP A 210 13.54 -15.59 -3.65
N PHE A 211 13.83 -16.89 -3.48
CA PHE A 211 14.62 -17.42 -2.36
C PHE A 211 16.01 -16.81 -2.24
N ASP A 212 16.64 -16.42 -3.34
CA ASP A 212 17.94 -15.75 -3.33
C ASP A 212 17.88 -14.39 -2.62
N ARG A 213 16.75 -13.67 -2.72
CA ARG A 213 16.53 -12.43 -1.96
C ARG A 213 16.50 -12.71 -0.46
N ALA A 214 15.83 -13.80 -0.07
CA ALA A 214 15.69 -14.19 1.33
C ALA A 214 17.00 -14.60 2.01
N ASN A 215 18.03 -14.91 1.23
CA ASN A 215 19.37 -15.22 1.73
C ASN A 215 20.30 -14.00 1.79
N ARG A 216 19.85 -12.80 1.37
CA ARG A 216 20.67 -11.58 1.45
C ARG A 216 20.66 -11.01 2.86
N ALA A 217 21.77 -10.39 3.25
CA ALA A 217 21.95 -9.78 4.57
C ALA A 217 20.81 -8.82 4.98
N PRO A 218 20.27 -7.93 4.12
CA PRO A 218 19.17 -7.04 4.52
C PRO A 218 17.87 -7.77 4.87
N TRP A 219 17.59 -8.90 4.22
CA TRP A 219 16.42 -9.73 4.54
C TRP A 219 16.63 -10.43 5.88
N LEU A 220 17.77 -11.11 6.01
CA LEU A 220 18.14 -11.84 7.23
C LEU A 220 18.15 -10.92 8.45
N ALA A 221 18.68 -9.69 8.32
CA ALA A 221 18.69 -8.72 9.40
C ALA A 221 17.28 -8.36 9.89
N GLN A 222 16.33 -8.12 8.96
CA GLN A 222 14.94 -7.84 9.32
C GLN A 222 14.24 -9.06 9.94
N GLU A 223 14.48 -10.25 9.39
CA GLU A 223 13.92 -11.51 9.89
C GLU A 223 14.41 -11.85 11.30
N ILE A 224 15.72 -11.73 11.54
CA ILE A 224 16.34 -11.93 12.85
C ILE A 224 15.87 -10.86 13.83
N ALA A 225 15.84 -9.59 13.43
CA ALA A 225 15.39 -8.51 14.32
C ALA A 225 13.93 -8.70 14.77
N ALA A 226 13.03 -9.06 13.85
CA ALA A 226 11.64 -9.33 14.19
C ALA A 226 11.47 -10.62 15.02
N TRP A 227 12.26 -11.66 14.75
CA TRP A 227 12.28 -12.87 15.59
C TRP A 227 12.71 -12.56 17.03
N LEU A 228 13.86 -11.89 17.19
CA LEU A 228 14.36 -11.50 18.52
C LEU A 228 13.40 -10.55 19.23
N TRP A 229 12.76 -9.64 18.47
CA TRP A 229 11.75 -8.75 19.02
C TRP A 229 10.53 -9.52 19.55
N CYS A 230 9.99 -10.49 18.80
CA CYS A 230 8.91 -11.36 19.29
C CYS A 230 9.25 -12.00 20.65
N TRP A 231 10.43 -12.59 20.78
CA TRP A 231 10.84 -13.24 22.03
C TRP A 231 11.16 -12.24 23.14
N THR A 232 11.63 -11.04 22.80
CA THR A 232 11.75 -9.93 23.75
C THR A 232 10.39 -9.56 24.33
N LEU A 233 9.37 -9.38 23.48
CA LEU A 233 7.99 -9.08 23.91
C LEU A 233 7.43 -10.18 24.83
N VAL A 234 7.64 -11.45 24.46
CA VAL A 234 7.23 -12.61 25.29
C VAL A 234 7.96 -12.59 26.64
N GLY A 235 9.28 -12.40 26.65
CA GLY A 235 10.08 -12.33 27.87
C GLY A 235 9.67 -11.18 28.78
N LEU A 236 9.40 -9.99 28.24
CA LEU A 236 8.90 -8.83 28.98
C LEU A 236 7.52 -9.08 29.61
N THR A 237 6.66 -9.84 28.94
CA THR A 237 5.35 -10.23 29.46
C THR A 237 5.49 -11.23 30.60
N ILE A 238 6.26 -12.31 30.40
CA ILE A 238 6.41 -13.41 31.36
C ILE A 238 7.14 -12.94 32.63
N SER A 239 8.16 -12.09 32.48
CA SER A 239 8.90 -11.53 33.61
C SER A 239 8.13 -10.46 34.40
N GLY A 240 6.98 -10.01 33.89
CA GLY A 240 6.18 -8.94 34.51
C GLY A 240 6.75 -7.53 34.34
N VAL A 241 7.85 -7.36 33.58
CA VAL A 241 8.43 -6.03 33.28
C VAL A 241 7.43 -5.15 32.52
N ALA A 242 6.65 -5.74 31.61
CA ALA A 242 5.58 -5.05 30.91
C ALA A 242 4.23 -5.73 31.19
N PRO A 243 3.18 -4.99 31.58
CA PRO A 243 1.86 -5.56 31.81
C PRO A 243 1.29 -6.20 30.53
N LEU A 244 0.59 -7.33 30.66
CA LEU A 244 -0.12 -7.99 29.55
C LEU A 244 -1.03 -7.01 28.77
N ARG A 245 -1.61 -6.02 29.48
CA ARG A 245 -2.42 -4.94 28.88
C ARG A 245 -1.70 -4.22 27.74
N VAL A 246 -0.39 -3.99 27.82
CA VAL A 246 0.38 -3.30 26.77
C VAL A 246 0.33 -4.09 25.47
N PHE A 247 0.55 -5.40 25.54
CA PHE A 247 0.55 -6.29 24.39
C PHE A 247 -0.85 -6.51 23.82
N LEU A 248 -1.88 -6.64 24.67
CA LEU A 248 -3.28 -6.72 24.22
C LEU A 248 -3.72 -5.44 23.52
N THR A 249 -3.31 -4.27 24.03
CA THR A 249 -3.60 -2.98 23.41
C THR A 249 -2.92 -2.89 22.03
N ALA A 250 -1.65 -3.32 21.93
CA ALA A 250 -0.94 -3.36 20.65
C ALA A 250 -1.62 -4.30 19.65
N ALA A 251 -2.03 -5.49 20.10
CA ALA A 251 -2.74 -6.47 19.26
C ALA A 251 -4.06 -5.89 18.73
N VAL A 252 -4.88 -5.24 19.57
CA VAL A 252 -6.14 -4.61 19.15
C VAL A 252 -5.89 -3.48 18.14
N ILE A 253 -4.93 -2.59 18.42
CA ILE A 253 -4.58 -1.50 17.48
C ILE A 253 -4.13 -2.07 16.14
N PHE A 254 -3.26 -3.09 16.17
CA PHE A 254 -2.74 -3.71 14.96
C PHE A 254 -3.87 -4.42 14.16
N SER A 255 -4.73 -5.19 14.82
CA SER A 255 -5.91 -5.82 14.18
C SER A 255 -6.86 -4.81 13.54
N LEU A 256 -7.19 -3.72 14.24
CA LEU A 256 -8.12 -2.72 13.71
C LEU A 256 -7.49 -1.92 12.57
N MET A 257 -6.18 -1.66 12.65
CA MET A 257 -5.43 -1.03 11.57
C MET A 257 -5.40 -1.89 10.31
N THR A 258 -5.11 -3.20 10.43
CA THR A 258 -5.12 -4.10 9.27
C THR A 258 -6.51 -4.28 8.70
N PHE A 259 -7.55 -4.32 9.55
CA PHE A 259 -8.94 -4.30 9.09
C PHE A 259 -9.26 -3.04 8.29
N LEU A 260 -8.87 -1.85 8.76
CA LEU A 260 -9.02 -0.60 8.02
C LEU A 260 -8.30 -0.65 6.67
N ASN A 261 -7.05 -1.15 6.64
CA ASN A 261 -6.34 -1.37 5.39
C ASN A 261 -7.09 -2.32 4.47
N GLN A 262 -7.65 -3.41 4.98
CA GLN A 262 -8.40 -4.39 4.20
C GLN A 262 -9.68 -3.80 3.60
N VAL A 263 -10.36 -2.92 4.33
CA VAL A 263 -11.50 -2.15 3.83
C VAL A 263 -11.07 -1.22 2.68
N ARG A 264 -9.92 -0.54 2.81
CA ARG A 264 -9.33 0.25 1.71
C ARG A 264 -9.04 -0.63 0.52
N THR A 265 -8.37 -1.75 0.73
CA THR A 265 -8.01 -2.72 -0.31
C THR A 265 -9.24 -3.20 -1.07
N ALA A 266 -10.33 -3.52 -0.38
CA ALA A 266 -11.59 -3.94 -1.02
C ALA A 266 -12.09 -2.96 -2.09
N VAL A 267 -11.78 -1.67 -1.96
CA VAL A 267 -12.16 -0.63 -2.94
C VAL A 267 -11.00 -0.11 -3.78
N ALA A 268 -9.79 -0.64 -3.61
CA ALA A 268 -8.61 -0.24 -4.40
C ALA A 268 -8.70 -0.75 -5.85
N HIS A 269 -9.42 -1.85 -6.04
CA HIS A 269 -9.70 -2.46 -7.34
C HIS A 269 -11.19 -2.75 -7.52
N ARG A 270 -11.59 -2.99 -8.76
CA ARG A 270 -12.95 -3.41 -9.13
C ARG A 270 -13.12 -4.91 -9.07
N TRP A 271 -12.03 -5.66 -9.16
CA TRP A 271 -11.98 -7.12 -8.99
C TRP A 271 -12.77 -7.90 -10.04
N ASP A 272 -12.98 -7.30 -11.22
CA ASP A 272 -13.85 -7.83 -12.26
C ASP A 272 -13.18 -8.94 -13.11
N ASN A 273 -11.85 -9.04 -13.08
CA ASN A 273 -11.09 -10.04 -13.82
C ASN A 273 -11.05 -11.39 -13.08
N ASP A 274 -10.82 -12.49 -13.80
CA ASP A 274 -10.93 -13.86 -13.25
C ASP A 274 -9.78 -14.77 -13.68
N GLY A 275 -8.56 -14.23 -13.61
CA GLY A 275 -7.34 -14.99 -13.87
C GLY A 275 -6.71 -14.74 -15.24
N GLU A 276 -7.39 -14.05 -16.15
CA GLU A 276 -6.88 -13.72 -17.48
C GLU A 276 -5.90 -12.55 -17.47
N VAL A 277 -4.98 -12.51 -18.43
CA VAL A 277 -4.07 -11.37 -18.59
C VAL A 277 -4.87 -10.17 -19.12
N MET A 278 -4.79 -9.03 -18.44
CA MET A 278 -5.50 -7.81 -18.81
C MET A 278 -4.64 -6.88 -19.67
N ALA A 279 -5.27 -6.16 -20.61
CA ALA A 279 -4.57 -5.10 -21.33
C ALA A 279 -4.20 -3.95 -20.37
N PRO A 280 -3.14 -3.16 -20.62
CA PRO A 280 -2.70 -2.11 -19.69
C PRO A 280 -3.78 -1.07 -19.33
N LEU A 281 -4.65 -0.73 -20.27
CA LEU A 281 -5.77 0.18 -20.00
C LEU A 281 -6.79 -0.47 -19.05
N ASP A 282 -7.07 -1.76 -19.21
CA ASP A 282 -7.99 -2.48 -18.34
C ASP A 282 -7.43 -2.63 -16.92
N GLN A 283 -6.11 -2.87 -16.77
CA GLN A 283 -5.44 -2.88 -15.46
C GLN A 283 -5.64 -1.53 -14.74
N PHE A 284 -5.46 -0.43 -15.46
CA PHE A 284 -5.72 0.91 -14.95
C PHE A 284 -7.20 1.12 -14.59
N LEU A 285 -8.13 0.72 -15.46
CA LEU A 285 -9.57 0.89 -15.25
C LEU A 285 -10.15 -0.04 -14.18
N ASP A 286 -9.47 -1.13 -13.85
CA ASP A 286 -9.78 -1.97 -12.70
C ASP A 286 -9.27 -1.36 -11.40
N SER A 287 -8.23 -0.53 -11.43
CA SER A 287 -7.75 0.23 -10.27
C SER A 287 -8.61 1.47 -9.98
N VAL A 288 -8.57 1.98 -8.74
CA VAL A 288 -9.43 3.09 -8.30
C VAL A 288 -8.62 4.29 -7.77
N ASN A 289 -9.03 5.50 -8.16
CA ASN A 289 -8.66 6.75 -7.50
C ASN A 289 -9.85 7.27 -6.67
N VAL A 290 -9.59 7.89 -5.52
CA VAL A 290 -10.57 8.67 -4.74
C VAL A 290 -9.97 10.05 -4.46
N PRO A 291 -9.91 10.92 -5.48
CA PRO A 291 -9.28 12.23 -5.39
C PRO A 291 -10.15 13.23 -4.60
N PRO A 292 -9.62 14.43 -4.30
CA PRO A 292 -10.43 15.57 -3.87
C PRO A 292 -11.64 15.80 -4.83
N PRO A 293 -12.78 16.31 -4.33
CA PRO A 293 -12.97 17.03 -3.07
C PRO A 293 -13.15 16.14 -1.82
N ALA A 294 -13.10 14.81 -1.94
CA ALA A 294 -13.13 13.89 -0.80
C ALA A 294 -11.97 14.15 0.18
N LEU A 295 -12.28 14.34 1.46
CA LEU A 295 -11.31 14.64 2.52
C LEU A 295 -11.02 13.44 3.43
N LEU A 296 -11.96 12.52 3.58
CA LEU A 296 -11.76 11.31 4.37
C LEU A 296 -10.66 10.36 3.82
N PRO A 297 -10.40 10.27 2.49
CA PRO A 297 -9.33 9.42 1.96
C PRO A 297 -7.94 9.78 2.47
N PHE A 298 -7.73 10.99 3.01
CA PHE A 298 -6.48 11.33 3.67
C PHE A 298 -6.22 10.47 4.93
N LEU A 299 -7.27 9.95 5.55
CA LEU A 299 -7.20 9.07 6.72
C LEU A 299 -7.25 7.59 6.34
N TRP A 300 -8.20 7.19 5.50
CA TRP A 300 -8.43 5.76 5.17
C TRP A 300 -7.67 5.27 3.94
N ALA A 301 -7.01 6.15 3.18
CA ALA A 301 -6.08 5.81 2.10
C ALA A 301 -4.86 6.77 2.10
N PRO A 302 -4.06 6.79 3.18
CA PRO A 302 -2.96 7.73 3.38
C PRO A 302 -1.79 7.41 2.46
N VAL A 303 -0.74 8.24 2.48
CA VAL A 303 0.53 7.98 1.76
C VAL A 303 0.30 7.65 0.26
N GLY A 304 -0.52 8.45 -0.41
CA GLY A 304 -0.76 8.31 -1.85
C GLY A 304 -1.78 7.23 -2.25
N LEU A 305 -2.20 6.38 -1.32
CA LEU A 305 -3.09 5.24 -1.61
C LEU A 305 -4.46 5.64 -2.15
N ARG A 306 -4.92 6.88 -1.91
CA ARG A 306 -6.13 7.43 -2.55
C ARG A 306 -5.98 7.63 -4.06
N TYR A 307 -4.77 7.57 -4.61
CA TYR A 307 -4.48 7.67 -6.04
C TYR A 307 -3.98 6.33 -6.58
N HIS A 308 -4.58 5.21 -6.17
CA HIS A 308 -4.10 3.86 -6.49
C HIS A 308 -4.04 3.58 -8.00
N ALA A 309 -5.03 4.02 -8.78
CA ALA A 309 -4.98 3.88 -10.23
C ALA A 309 -3.87 4.73 -10.87
N LEU A 310 -3.65 5.95 -10.39
CA LEU A 310 -2.53 6.77 -10.86
C LEU A 310 -1.17 6.15 -10.47
N HIS A 311 -1.09 5.52 -9.30
CA HIS A 311 0.07 4.76 -8.89
C HIS A 311 0.35 3.59 -9.85
N HIS A 312 -0.66 2.80 -10.21
CA HIS A 312 -0.53 1.76 -11.25
C HIS A 312 -0.04 2.32 -12.60
N LEU A 313 -0.45 3.54 -12.94
CA LEU A 313 -0.02 4.20 -14.15
C LEU A 313 1.43 4.71 -14.08
N MET A 314 1.86 5.20 -12.92
CA MET A 314 3.19 5.77 -12.68
C MET A 314 3.77 5.29 -11.33
N PRO A 315 4.19 4.01 -11.20
CA PRO A 315 4.50 3.42 -9.89
C PRO A 315 5.71 4.04 -9.17
N ARG A 316 6.56 4.74 -9.90
CA ARG A 316 7.74 5.45 -9.36
C ARG A 316 7.45 6.87 -8.91
N LEU A 317 6.22 7.35 -9.09
CA LEU A 317 5.86 8.69 -8.68
C LEU A 317 5.73 8.71 -7.14
N PRO A 318 6.50 9.54 -6.42
CA PRO A 318 6.47 9.55 -4.96
C PRO A 318 5.12 10.03 -4.45
N TYR A 319 4.63 9.47 -3.33
CA TYR A 319 3.26 9.72 -2.87
C TYR A 319 2.89 11.20 -2.73
N HIS A 320 3.82 12.04 -2.29
CA HIS A 320 3.58 13.46 -2.05
C HIS A 320 3.36 14.25 -3.35
N ASN A 321 3.76 13.68 -4.50
CA ASN A 321 3.54 14.28 -5.81
C ASN A 321 2.31 13.72 -6.55
N LEU A 322 1.71 12.60 -6.11
CA LEU A 322 0.52 12.01 -6.75
C LEU A 322 -0.64 13.00 -6.89
N GLY A 323 -0.88 13.82 -5.87
CA GLY A 323 -1.94 14.83 -5.93
C GLY A 323 -1.69 15.92 -6.96
N THR A 324 -0.44 16.34 -7.12
CA THR A 324 -0.05 17.32 -8.15
C THR A 324 -0.12 16.72 -9.54
N ALA A 325 0.36 15.49 -9.72
CA ALA A 325 0.25 14.77 -10.99
C ALA A 325 -1.22 14.56 -11.39
N HIS A 326 -2.07 14.14 -10.45
CA HIS A 326 -3.51 13.99 -10.70
C HIS A 326 -4.14 15.30 -11.21
N ARG A 327 -3.88 16.44 -10.55
CA ARG A 327 -4.39 17.75 -11.01
C ARG A 327 -3.93 18.07 -12.42
N ARG A 328 -2.64 17.90 -12.72
CA ARG A 328 -2.11 18.15 -14.08
C ARG A 328 -2.74 17.25 -15.13
N LEU A 329 -3.02 15.98 -14.80
CA LEU A 329 -3.69 15.04 -15.71
C LEU A 329 -5.14 15.45 -15.97
N VAL A 330 -5.88 15.80 -14.91
CA VAL A 330 -7.28 16.25 -15.03
C VAL A 330 -7.39 17.56 -15.82
N GLU A 331 -6.44 18.48 -15.65
CA GLU A 331 -6.37 19.74 -16.40
C GLU A 331 -5.99 19.54 -17.87
N ALA A 332 -5.07 18.62 -18.15
CA ALA A 332 -4.52 18.43 -19.48
C ALA A 332 -5.38 17.52 -20.39
N LEU A 333 -6.07 16.54 -19.82
CA LEU A 333 -6.85 15.53 -20.54
C LEU A 333 -8.32 15.95 -20.71
N PRO A 334 -8.99 15.56 -21.81
CA PRO A 334 -10.41 15.81 -22.03
C PRO A 334 -11.31 15.30 -20.89
N ALA A 335 -12.49 15.91 -20.75
CA ALA A 335 -13.42 15.58 -19.67
C ALA A 335 -14.00 14.16 -19.76
N ASP A 336 -14.07 13.59 -20.96
CA ASP A 336 -14.52 12.24 -21.28
C ASP A 336 -13.38 11.20 -21.37
N HIS A 337 -12.14 11.61 -21.07
CA HIS A 337 -10.97 10.74 -21.15
C HIS A 337 -11.01 9.59 -20.12
N ASP A 338 -10.49 8.42 -20.52
CA ASP A 338 -10.50 7.19 -19.71
C ASP A 338 -9.86 7.33 -18.32
N TYR A 339 -8.95 8.28 -18.15
CA TYR A 339 -8.32 8.59 -16.86
C TYR A 339 -9.36 8.81 -15.75
N ARG A 340 -10.40 9.59 -16.04
CA ARG A 340 -11.45 9.96 -15.06
C ARG A 340 -12.39 8.79 -14.77
N ARG A 341 -12.42 7.76 -15.63
CA ARG A 341 -13.25 6.57 -15.40
C ARG A 341 -12.75 5.72 -14.25
N ALA A 342 -11.50 5.85 -13.81
CA ALA A 342 -10.95 5.16 -12.64
C ALA A 342 -11.32 5.85 -11.30
N GLU A 343 -12.01 6.99 -11.33
CA GLU A 343 -12.32 7.76 -10.13
C GLU A 343 -13.61 7.28 -9.44
N GLU A 344 -13.57 7.27 -8.12
CA GLU A 344 -14.70 7.05 -7.22
C GLU A 344 -14.87 8.26 -6.30
N ARG A 345 -16.11 8.49 -5.85
CA ARG A 345 -16.44 9.66 -5.04
C ARG A 345 -15.92 9.55 -3.61
N GLU A 346 -16.05 8.36 -3.01
CA GLU A 346 -15.70 8.06 -1.62
C GLU A 346 -15.68 6.55 -1.40
N LEU A 347 -15.25 6.11 -0.20
CA LEU A 347 -15.24 4.71 0.21
C LEU A 347 -16.61 4.02 0.08
N ILE A 348 -17.67 4.62 0.63
CA ILE A 348 -19.00 3.99 0.69
C ILE A 348 -19.59 3.75 -0.71
N PRO A 349 -19.60 4.74 -1.63
CA PRO A 349 -20.02 4.50 -3.02
C PRO A 349 -19.21 3.41 -3.73
N ALA A 350 -17.88 3.38 -3.55
CA ALA A 350 -17.02 2.37 -4.17
C ALA A 350 -17.34 0.96 -3.66
N LEU A 351 -17.51 0.80 -2.34
CA LEU A 351 -17.91 -0.46 -1.72
C LEU A 351 -19.32 -0.88 -2.18
N GLY A 352 -20.26 0.05 -2.27
CA GLY A 352 -21.61 -0.22 -2.79
C GLY A 352 -21.60 -0.73 -4.22
N LYS A 353 -20.72 -0.20 -5.08
CA LYS A 353 -20.51 -0.72 -6.45
C LYS A 353 -19.93 -2.13 -6.45
N LEU A 354 -18.94 -2.43 -5.60
CA LEU A 354 -18.42 -3.79 -5.45
C LEU A 354 -19.52 -4.77 -5.04
N VAL A 355 -20.26 -4.46 -3.97
CA VAL A 355 -21.38 -5.31 -3.49
C VAL A 355 -22.43 -5.53 -4.58
N LYS A 356 -22.73 -4.49 -5.38
CA LYS A 356 -23.64 -4.60 -6.52
C LYS A 356 -23.12 -5.55 -7.60
N ARG A 357 -21.82 -5.53 -7.90
CA ARG A 357 -21.19 -6.48 -8.85
C ARG A 357 -21.26 -7.91 -8.33
N MET A 358 -20.86 -8.13 -7.08
CA MET A 358 -20.93 -9.46 -6.42
C MET A 358 -22.34 -10.05 -6.46
N ARG A 359 -23.37 -9.25 -6.13
CA ARG A 359 -24.77 -9.68 -6.20
C ARG A 359 -25.24 -10.02 -7.61
N ARG A 360 -24.70 -9.38 -8.64
CA ARG A 360 -25.02 -9.68 -10.05
C ARG A 360 -24.36 -10.97 -10.48
N ALA A 361 -23.10 -11.18 -10.12
CA ALA A 361 -22.36 -12.40 -10.42
C ALA A 361 -22.92 -13.64 -9.71
N SER A 362 -23.51 -13.46 -8.52
CA SER A 362 -24.16 -14.54 -7.76
C SER A 362 -25.59 -14.86 -8.21
N ARG A 363 -26.14 -14.18 -9.23
CA ARG A 363 -27.45 -14.54 -9.79
C ARG A 363 -27.27 -15.73 -10.74
N PRO A 364 -28.11 -16.76 -10.63
CA PRO A 364 -28.04 -17.95 -11.48
C PRO A 364 -28.30 -17.64 -12.95
#